data_AF-A0AAI9RNS6-F1
#
_entry.id   AF-A0AAI9RNS6-F1
#
_cell.length_a   1.000
_cell.length_b   1.000
_cell.length_c   1.000
_cell.angle_alpha   90.00
_cell.angle_beta   90.00
_cell.angle_gamma   90.00
#
_symmetry.space_group_name_H-M   'P 1'
#
loop_
_entity.id
_entity.type
_entity.pdbx_description
1 polymer ?
#
loop_
_entity_poly.entity_id
_entity_poly.type
_entity_poly.pdbx_seq_one_letter_code
_entity_poly.pdbx_strand_id
1 'polypeptide(L)'
;MMTPSEVCKQLSISTSTLRKYSLRFESEGILFKRNKSNSRIYTVTEVAALRESMTLTKSGGKTFENAVREAAGASTITPENGVMTTSRQPLS
;
A
#
# COMPACT_ATOMS: atom_id res chain seq x y z
N MET A 1 -1.78 -9.35 15.62
CA MET A 1 -2.55 -8.50 14.67
C MET A 1 -2.94 -7.23 15.39
N MET A 2 -2.98 -6.11 14.68
CA MET A 2 -3.01 -4.75 15.21
C MET A 2 -4.30 -4.05 14.78
N THR A 3 -4.85 -3.21 15.64
CA THR A 3 -6.05 -2.42 15.32
C THR A 3 -5.67 -1.16 14.53
N PRO A 4 -6.59 -0.57 13.74
CA PRO A 4 -6.31 0.68 13.02
C PRO A 4 -5.81 1.80 13.94
N SER A 5 -6.34 1.89 15.16
CA SER A 5 -5.88 2.87 16.16
C SER A 5 -4.42 2.66 16.55
N GLU A 6 -3.99 1.40 16.67
CA GLU A 6 -2.62 1.05 17.03
C GLU A 6 -1.64 1.29 15.88
N VAL A 7 -2.06 0.97 14.66
CA VAL A 7 -1.30 1.26 13.44
C VAL A 7 -1.12 2.77 13.26
N CYS A 8 -2.17 3.57 13.48
CA CYS A 8 -2.06 5.03 13.45
C CYS A 8 -1.04 5.56 14.46
N LYS A 9 -1.02 5.03 15.69
CA LYS A 9 -0.04 5.40 16.72
C LYS A 9 1.38 5.01 16.30
N GLN A 10 1.59 3.79 15.80
CA GLN A 10 2.91 3.32 15.38
C GLN A 10 3.50 4.13 14.22
N LEU A 11 2.70 4.40 13.19
CA LEU A 11 3.18 5.19 12.04
C LEU A 11 3.15 6.70 12.30
N SER A 12 2.54 7.15 13.40
CA SER A 12 2.26 8.57 13.68
C SER A 12 1.48 9.23 12.54
N ILE A 13 0.37 8.61 12.13
CA ILE A 13 -0.46 9.04 11.00
C ILE A 13 -1.91 9.21 11.42
N SER A 14 -2.62 10.06 10.69
CA SER A 14 -4.06 10.20 10.87
C SER A 14 -4.81 8.96 10.35
N THR A 15 -5.93 8.64 10.99
CA THR A 15 -6.87 7.60 10.54
C THR A 15 -7.36 7.81 9.10
N SER A 16 -7.47 9.06 8.65
CA SER A 16 -7.80 9.39 7.25
C SER A 16 -6.72 8.90 6.27
N THR A 17 -5.44 9.10 6.59
CA THR A 17 -4.31 8.62 5.78
C THR A 17 -4.25 7.10 5.77
N LEU A 18 -4.41 6.46 6.93
CA LEU A 18 -4.46 5.01 7.02
C LEU A 18 -5.59 4.43 6.15
N ARG A 19 -6.79 5.03 6.19
CA ARG A 19 -7.92 4.61 5.34
C ARG A 19 -7.61 4.73 3.85
N LYS A 20 -7.01 5.84 3.40
CA LYS A 20 -6.61 6.00 1.99
C LYS A 20 -5.64 4.90 1.57
N TYR A 21 -4.70 4.58 2.45
CA TYR A 21 -3.69 3.56 2.16
C TYR A 21 -4.31 2.18 2.12
N SER A 22 -5.15 1.83 3.09
CA SER A 22 -5.90 0.58 3.06
C SER A 22 -6.70 0.42 1.76
N LEU A 23 -7.36 1.48 1.29
CA LEU A 23 -8.11 1.42 0.04
C LEU A 23 -7.20 1.14 -1.17
N ARG A 24 -5.97 1.69 -1.20
CA ARG A 24 -5.03 1.37 -2.28
C ARG A 24 -4.53 -0.07 -2.21
N PHE A 25 -4.21 -0.55 -1.01
CA PHE A 25 -3.85 -1.95 -0.81
C PHE A 25 -4.98 -2.88 -1.27
N GLU A 26 -6.24 -2.57 -0.94
CA GLU A 26 -7.41 -3.32 -1.43
C GLU A 26 -7.52 -3.26 -2.95
N SER A 27 -7.20 -2.12 -3.58
CA SER A 27 -7.17 -1.95 -5.04
C SER A 27 -6.08 -2.77 -5.73
N GLU A 28 -4.97 -3.06 -5.06
CA GLU A 28 -3.90 -3.94 -5.52
C GLU A 28 -4.20 -5.43 -5.25
N GLY A 29 -5.36 -5.74 -4.66
CA GLY A 29 -5.77 -7.11 -4.31
C GLY A 29 -5.32 -7.57 -2.92
N ILE A 30 -4.73 -6.70 -2.11
CA ILE A 30 -4.33 -7.00 -0.73
C ILE A 30 -5.51 -6.76 0.21
N LEU A 31 -6.15 -7.84 0.64
CA LEU A 31 -7.29 -7.80 1.54
C LEU A 31 -6.88 -7.90 3.01
N PHE A 32 -7.25 -6.89 3.80
CA PHE A 32 -7.03 -6.91 5.25
C PHE A 32 -8.02 -7.85 5.94
N LYS A 33 -7.52 -8.61 6.92
CA LYS A 33 -8.37 -9.44 7.76
C LYS A 33 -9.31 -8.59 8.63
N ARG A 34 -10.43 -9.17 9.01
CA ARG A 34 -11.37 -8.61 10.00
C ARG A 34 -11.36 -9.46 11.26
N ASN A 35 -11.46 -8.81 12.43
CA ASN A 35 -11.60 -9.51 13.70
C ASN A 35 -13.06 -9.95 13.95
N LYS A 36 -13.28 -10.64 15.09
CA LYS A 36 -14.62 -11.06 15.54
C LYS A 36 -15.61 -9.90 15.76
N SER A 37 -15.11 -8.68 15.88
CA SER A 37 -15.90 -7.44 16.01
C SER A 37 -16.14 -6.75 14.66
N ASN A 38 -15.85 -7.42 13.54
CA ASN A 38 -15.92 -6.90 12.17
C ASN A 38 -14.99 -5.68 11.89
N SER A 39 -14.02 -5.44 12.78
CA SER A 39 -13.02 -4.39 12.62
C SER A 39 -11.83 -4.90 11.81
N ARG A 40 -11.33 -4.08 10.87
CA ARG A 40 -10.10 -4.36 10.13
C ARG A 40 -8.93 -4.55 11.09
N ILE A 41 -8.13 -5.58 10.85
CA ILE A 41 -6.92 -5.87 11.62
C ILE A 41 -5.74 -6.04 10.67
N TYR A 42 -4.61 -5.51 11.09
CA TYR A 42 -3.39 -5.48 10.30
C TYR A 42 -2.36 -6.42 10.93
N THR A 43 -1.68 -7.18 10.10
CA THR A 43 -0.53 -8.00 10.48
C THR A 43 0.72 -7.14 10.56
N VAL A 44 1.75 -7.65 11.24
CA VAL A 44 3.04 -6.94 11.34
C VAL A 44 3.63 -6.70 9.95
N THR A 45 3.46 -7.65 9.03
CA THR A 45 3.89 -7.54 7.63
C THR A 45 3.15 -6.43 6.89
N GLU A 46 1.82 -6.34 7.01
CA GLU A 46 1.03 -5.26 6.39
C GLU A 46 1.40 -3.88 6.95
N VAL A 47 1.66 -3.80 8.26
CA VAL A 47 2.08 -2.54 8.92
C VAL A 47 3.48 -2.12 8.47
N ALA A 48 4.41 -3.07 8.33
CA ALA A 48 5.72 -2.82 7.74
C ALA A 48 5.57 -2.31 6.30
N ALA A 49 4.69 -2.94 5.51
CA ALA A 49 4.47 -2.53 4.14
C ALA A 49 3.87 -1.12 4.01
N LEU A 50 2.92 -0.77 4.89
CA LEU A 50 2.37 0.58 5.00
C LEU A 50 3.45 1.61 5.35
N ARG A 51 4.39 1.25 6.22
CA ARG A 51 5.45 2.16 6.67
C ARG A 51 6.51 2.38 5.59
N GLU A 52 6.85 1.32 4.86
CA GLU A 52 7.77 1.37 3.74
C GLU A 52 7.19 2.17 2.57
N SER A 53 5.93 1.90 2.20
CA SER A 53 5.24 2.65 1.16
C SER A 53 5.17 4.16 1.48
N MET A 54 4.98 4.51 2.75
CA MET A 54 5.05 5.90 3.23
C MET A 54 6.42 6.55 3.04
N THR A 55 7.48 5.79 3.31
CA THR A 55 8.87 6.25 3.21
C THR A 55 9.27 6.48 1.76
N LEU A 56 8.89 5.56 0.88
CA LEU A 56 9.09 5.65 -0.57
C LEU A 56 8.33 6.84 -1.18
N THR A 57 7.10 7.10 -0.73
CA THR A 57 6.31 8.24 -1.20
C THR A 57 6.89 9.57 -0.73
N LYS A 58 7.42 9.63 0.51
CA LYS A 58 8.09 10.83 1.05
C LYS A 58 9.43 11.13 0.37
N SER A 59 10.16 10.12 -0.11
CA SER A 59 11.41 10.32 -0.85
C SER A 59 11.21 10.90 -2.27
N GLY A 60 9.97 11.16 -2.70
CA GLY A 60 9.69 11.86 -3.95
C GLY A 60 9.98 11.05 -5.23
N GLY A 61 10.35 9.77 -5.11
CA GLY A 61 10.82 8.97 -6.24
C GLY A 61 9.76 8.10 -6.92
N LYS A 62 8.64 7.77 -6.25
CA LYS A 62 7.68 6.75 -6.74
C LYS A 62 6.23 7.09 -6.39
N THR A 63 5.29 6.61 -7.22
CA THR A 63 3.86 6.63 -6.92
C THR A 63 3.56 5.68 -5.75
N PHE A 64 2.55 6.02 -4.95
CA PHE A 64 2.14 5.21 -3.80
C PHE A 64 1.82 3.76 -4.20
N GLU A 65 1.27 3.53 -5.39
CA GLU A 65 1.02 2.18 -5.94
C GLU A 65 2.28 1.35 -6.07
N ASN A 66 3.33 1.92 -6.67
CA ASN A 66 4.59 1.20 -6.81
C ASN A 66 5.23 0.93 -5.45
N ALA A 67 5.04 1.88 -4.52
CA ALA A 67 5.50 1.74 -3.15
C ALA A 67 4.76 0.64 -2.38
N VAL A 68 3.44 0.49 -2.58
CA VAL A 68 2.64 -0.61 -2.02
C VAL A 68 3.07 -1.94 -2.60
N ARG A 69 3.29 -2.01 -3.92
CA ARG A 69 3.73 -3.22 -4.60
C ARG A 69 5.13 -3.66 -4.18
N GLU A 70 6.06 -2.74 -3.98
CA GLU A 70 7.39 -3.09 -3.45
C GLU A 70 7.31 -3.55 -2.00
N ALA A 71 6.55 -2.82 -1.19
CA ALA A 71 6.38 -3.13 0.21
C ALA A 71 5.61 -4.45 0.46
N ALA A 72 4.70 -4.83 -0.45
CA ALA A 72 4.01 -6.12 -0.43
C ALA A 72 4.82 -7.24 -1.13
N GLY A 73 5.52 -6.91 -2.22
CA GLY A 73 6.30 -7.83 -3.05
C GLY A 73 7.60 -8.29 -2.41
N ALA A 74 8.13 -7.56 -1.43
CA ALA A 74 9.26 -7.99 -0.60
C ALA A 74 9.00 -9.33 0.14
N SER A 75 7.75 -9.81 0.19
CA SER A 75 7.41 -11.09 0.84
C SER A 75 7.02 -12.24 -0.10
N THR A 76 6.93 -12.03 -1.43
CA THR A 76 6.84 -13.00 -2.55
C THR A 76 5.98 -12.40 -3.67
N ILE A 77 6.57 -11.84 -4.73
CA ILE A 77 6.24 -12.07 -6.16
C ILE A 77 6.98 -11.07 -7.06
N THR A 78 7.58 -11.62 -8.10
CA THR A 78 8.28 -10.98 -9.22
C THR A 78 7.40 -9.96 -9.96
N PRO A 79 7.90 -8.75 -10.30
CA PRO A 79 7.23 -7.87 -11.24
C PRO A 79 7.63 -8.24 -12.68
N GLU A 80 6.87 -9.11 -13.33
CA GLU A 80 6.85 -9.23 -14.78
C GLU A 80 5.60 -8.56 -15.36
N ASN A 81 5.48 -7.23 -15.25
CA ASN A 81 4.89 -6.43 -16.34
C ASN A 81 4.86 -4.94 -16.04
N GLY A 82 5.28 -4.19 -17.05
CA GLY A 82 5.20 -2.74 -17.10
C GLY A 82 6.15 -2.13 -18.11
N VAL A 83 6.36 -2.82 -19.23
CA VAL A 83 7.00 -2.25 -20.41
C VAL A 83 6.22 -1.00 -20.82
N MET A 84 6.98 0.10 -20.87
CA MET A 84 6.78 1.29 -21.67
C MET A 84 6.06 1.00 -22.99
N THR A 85 4.98 1.71 -23.29
CA THR A 85 4.81 2.41 -24.58
C THR A 85 3.61 3.36 -24.48
N THR A 86 3.92 4.61 -24.16
CA THR A 86 3.14 5.76 -24.65
C THR A 86 3.25 5.74 -26.18
N SER A 87 2.29 5.12 -26.86
CA SER A 87 2.15 5.31 -28.31
C SER A 87 1.36 6.60 -28.52
N ARG A 88 2.08 7.64 -28.96
CA ARG A 88 1.55 8.93 -29.37
C ARG A 88 0.59 8.72 -30.55
N GLN A 89 -0.63 9.24 -30.46
CA GLN A 89 -1.26 9.75 -31.68
C GLN A 89 -0.60 11.09 -32.03
N PRO A 90 -0.31 11.33 -33.31
CA PRO A 90 -0.88 12.52 -33.92
C PRO A 90 -1.56 12.24 -35.26
N LEU A 91 -2.59 13.04 -35.48
CA LEU A 91 -3.29 13.30 -36.74
C LEU A 91 -2.32 13.51 -37.92
N SER A 92 -2.60 12.86 -39.04
CA SER A 92 -2.65 13.45 -40.39
C SER A 92 -3.40 12.51 -41.33
#